data_AF-A0A3D8GWC7-F1
#
_entry.id   AF-A0A3D8GWC7-F1
#
_cell.length_a   1.000
_cell.length_b   1.000
_cell.length_c   1.000
_cell.angle_alpha   90.00
_cell.angle_beta   90.00
_cell.angle_gamma   90.00
#
_symmetry.space_group_name_H-M   'P 1'
#
loop_
_entity.id
_entity.type
_entity.pdbx_description
1 polymer ?
#
loop_
_entity_poly.entity_id
_entity_poly.type
_entity_poly.pdbx_seq_one_letter_code
_entity_poly.pdbx_strand_id
1 'polypeptide(L)'
;MYNKEILVGKIEDMFKELRIQSSEIIAIHSDATTASKMIVDAVSSETTIRSKTLLTDMYACLSEKTLSSPSFSDAERKSLFYGANIRGQILSKYQFDITTINAFQNGLKYKEFDQLYSSLAVAAGTAAIGGILKYVLVNAINIPIVVIIAGAVTAFCISFFKGIPLLNKTAFRKAIDEFLTETKNEFILWFDEIEGYYNKCIDKID
;
A
#
# COMPACT_ATOMS: atom_id res chain seq x y z
N MET A 1 -19.62 -10.76 7.01
CA MET A 1 -19.08 -10.57 8.38
C MET A 1 -17.67 -10.01 8.25
N TYR A 2 -17.46 -8.74 8.66
CA TYR A 2 -16.10 -8.18 8.74
C TYR A 2 -15.31 -9.03 9.75
N ASN A 3 -14.36 -9.82 9.25
CA ASN A 3 -13.40 -10.51 10.08
C ASN A 3 -12.03 -9.97 9.70
N LYS A 4 -11.39 -9.29 10.65
CA LYS A 4 -10.02 -8.79 10.51
C LYS A 4 -9.05 -9.89 10.08
N GLU A 5 -9.27 -11.13 10.52
CA GLU A 5 -8.49 -12.29 10.09
C GLU A 5 -8.64 -12.59 8.60
N ILE A 6 -9.83 -12.41 8.01
CA ILE A 6 -10.04 -12.59 6.58
C ILE A 6 -9.32 -11.51 5.78
N LEU A 7 -9.38 -10.25 6.24
CA LEU A 7 -8.64 -9.15 5.61
C LEU A 7 -7.13 -9.41 5.66
N VAL A 8 -6.61 -9.77 6.83
CA VAL A 8 -5.20 -10.13 7.02
C VAL A 8 -4.83 -11.29 6.09
N GLY A 9 -5.61 -12.37 6.05
CA GLY A 9 -5.36 -13.51 5.17
C GLY A 9 -5.28 -13.12 3.69
N LYS A 10 -6.19 -12.27 3.21
CA LYS A 10 -6.12 -11.75 1.83
C LYS A 10 -4.85 -10.90 1.57
N ILE A 11 -4.39 -10.13 2.55
CA ILE A 11 -3.13 -9.38 2.46
C ILE A 11 -1.95 -10.37 2.41
N GLU A 12 -1.97 -11.42 3.23
CA GLU A 12 -0.90 -12.44 3.22
C GLU A 12 -0.81 -13.16 1.88
N ASP A 13 -1.94 -13.55 1.30
CA ASP A 13 -2.02 -14.19 -0.01
C ASP A 13 -1.49 -13.26 -1.11
N MET A 14 -1.88 -11.99 -1.10
CA MET A 14 -1.34 -10.98 -2.02
C MET A 14 0.19 -10.91 -1.95
N PHE A 15 0.77 -10.78 -0.76
CA PHE A 15 2.22 -10.69 -0.62
C PHE A 15 2.94 -12.02 -0.89
N LYS A 16 2.27 -13.16 -0.70
CA LYS A 16 2.81 -14.46 -1.11
C LYS A 16 2.94 -14.56 -2.62
N GLU A 17 1.92 -14.14 -3.37
CA GLU A 17 1.97 -14.10 -4.84
C GLU A 17 3.04 -13.14 -5.36
N LEU A 18 3.16 -11.95 -4.76
CA LEU A 18 4.20 -10.98 -5.12
C LEU A 18 5.62 -11.52 -4.92
N ARG A 19 5.87 -12.31 -3.87
CA ARG A 19 7.17 -12.98 -3.64
C ARG A 19 7.47 -14.02 -4.71
N ILE A 20 6.48 -14.80 -5.10
CA ILE A 20 6.62 -15.80 -6.16
C ILE A 20 6.98 -15.10 -7.46
N GLN A 21 6.17 -14.11 -7.86
CA GLN A 21 6.39 -13.34 -9.09
C GLN A 21 7.76 -12.63 -9.10
N SER A 22 8.15 -12.01 -7.99
CA SER A 22 9.46 -11.35 -7.88
C SER A 22 10.61 -12.36 -7.97
N SER A 23 10.47 -13.54 -7.37
CA SER A 23 11.46 -14.62 -7.46
C SER A 23 11.62 -15.11 -8.91
N GLU A 24 10.52 -15.24 -9.66
CA GLU A 24 10.54 -15.62 -11.07
C GLU A 24 11.23 -14.56 -11.94
N ILE A 25 10.94 -13.28 -11.72
CA ILE A 25 11.63 -12.17 -12.40
C ILE A 25 13.15 -12.25 -12.16
N ILE A 26 13.58 -12.42 -10.90
CA ILE A 26 15.00 -12.54 -10.56
C ILE A 26 15.64 -13.78 -11.21
N ALA A 27 14.90 -14.88 -11.32
CA ALA A 27 15.39 -16.11 -11.94
C ALA A 27 15.62 -15.95 -13.45
N ILE A 28 14.71 -15.28 -14.16
CA ILE A 28 14.73 -15.18 -15.63
C ILE A 28 15.72 -14.12 -16.11
N HIS A 29 15.83 -12.99 -15.41
CA HIS A 29 16.66 -11.87 -15.87
C HIS A 29 18.11 -11.98 -15.39
N SER A 30 19.06 -11.65 -16.27
CA SER A 30 20.50 -11.58 -15.95
C SER A 30 20.97 -10.16 -15.60
N ASP A 31 20.17 -9.15 -15.95
CA ASP A 31 20.44 -7.74 -15.69
C ASP A 31 19.66 -7.23 -14.46
N ALA A 32 20.38 -6.65 -13.50
CA ALA A 32 19.83 -6.11 -12.26
C ALA A 32 18.84 -4.97 -12.51
N THR A 33 19.11 -4.13 -13.51
CA THR A 33 18.28 -2.96 -13.82
C THR A 33 16.91 -3.39 -14.34
N THR A 34 16.91 -4.32 -15.28
CA THR A 34 15.70 -4.90 -15.88
C THR A 34 14.88 -5.65 -14.83
N ALA A 35 15.53 -6.50 -14.02
CA ALA A 35 14.85 -7.20 -12.93
C ALA A 35 14.21 -6.23 -11.94
N SER A 36 14.95 -5.18 -11.53
CA SER A 36 14.43 -4.16 -10.61
C SER A 36 13.22 -3.44 -11.17
N LYS A 37 13.27 -3.02 -12.45
CA LYS A 37 12.15 -2.33 -13.09
C LYS A 37 10.88 -3.18 -13.13
N MET A 38 11.02 -4.45 -13.51
CA MET A 38 9.88 -5.37 -13.57
C MET A 38 9.29 -5.68 -12.18
N ILE A 39 10.12 -5.76 -11.15
CA ILE A 39 9.65 -5.90 -9.76
C ILE A 39 8.91 -4.63 -9.32
N VAL A 40 9.44 -3.44 -9.60
CA VAL A 40 8.77 -2.16 -9.30
C VAL A 40 7.38 -2.14 -9.93
N ASP A 41 7.28 -2.51 -11.21
CA ASP A 41 6.00 -2.52 -11.95
C ASP A 41 5.01 -3.53 -11.38
N ALA A 42 5.46 -4.78 -11.17
CA ALA A 42 4.61 -5.83 -10.62
C ALA A 42 4.10 -5.47 -9.22
N VAL A 43 5.01 -5.13 -8.30
CA VAL A 43 4.67 -4.85 -6.90
C VAL A 43 3.77 -3.62 -6.80
N SER A 44 4.10 -2.53 -7.47
CA SER A 44 3.30 -1.30 -7.36
C SER A 44 1.92 -1.42 -7.99
N SER A 45 1.78 -2.07 -9.15
CA SER A 45 0.50 -2.27 -9.82
C SER A 45 -0.41 -3.20 -9.03
N GLU A 46 0.05 -4.42 -8.73
CA GLU A 46 -0.75 -5.43 -8.03
C GLU A 46 -1.19 -4.95 -6.65
N THR A 47 -0.26 -4.37 -5.88
CA THR A 47 -0.56 -3.87 -4.55
C THR A 47 -1.58 -2.73 -4.61
N THR A 48 -1.48 -1.83 -5.59
CA THR A 48 -2.47 -0.74 -5.78
C THR A 48 -3.86 -1.28 -6.09
N ILE A 49 -3.96 -2.18 -7.08
CA ILE A 49 -5.23 -2.75 -7.54
C ILE A 49 -5.91 -3.51 -6.40
N ARG A 50 -5.17 -4.43 -5.77
CA ARG A 50 -5.71 -5.28 -4.71
C ARG A 50 -6.04 -4.47 -3.46
N SER A 51 -5.26 -3.46 -3.11
CA SER A 51 -5.57 -2.58 -1.96
C SER A 51 -6.88 -1.84 -2.14
N LYS A 52 -7.19 -1.36 -3.36
CA LYS A 52 -8.48 -0.72 -3.67
C LYS A 52 -9.65 -1.69 -3.45
N THR A 53 -9.49 -2.93 -3.89
CA THR A 53 -10.49 -3.99 -3.71
C THR A 53 -10.67 -4.31 -2.23
N LEU A 54 -9.59 -4.55 -1.50
CA LEU A 54 -9.61 -4.85 -0.06
C LEU A 54 -10.26 -3.72 0.75
N LEU A 55 -9.96 -2.46 0.42
CA LEU A 55 -10.55 -1.30 1.07
C LEU A 55 -12.05 -1.19 0.77
N THR A 56 -12.46 -1.48 -0.47
CA THR A 56 -13.87 -1.51 -0.84
C THR A 56 -14.63 -2.61 -0.09
N ASP A 57 -14.06 -3.82 0.00
CA ASP A 57 -14.62 -4.95 0.75
C ASP A 57 -14.73 -4.63 2.25
N MET A 58 -13.66 -4.08 2.82
CA MET A 58 -13.61 -3.67 4.23
C MET A 58 -14.70 -2.64 4.54
N TYR A 59 -14.81 -1.58 3.73
CA TYR A 59 -15.85 -0.57 3.90
C TYR A 59 -17.25 -1.20 3.82
N ALA A 60 -17.50 -2.06 2.83
CA ALA A 60 -18.80 -2.71 2.68
C ALA A 60 -19.17 -3.48 3.96
N CYS A 61 -18.25 -4.28 4.49
CA CYS A 61 -18.49 -5.06 5.70
C CYS A 61 -18.69 -4.19 6.95
N LEU A 62 -17.90 -3.12 7.12
CA LEU A 62 -18.03 -2.19 8.25
C LEU A 62 -19.37 -1.44 8.20
N SER A 63 -19.77 -0.98 7.01
CA SER A 63 -21.03 -0.27 6.78
C SER A 63 -22.24 -1.14 7.07
N GLU A 64 -22.23 -2.40 6.61
CA GLU A 64 -23.30 -3.37 6.86
C GLU A 64 -23.47 -3.62 8.36
N LYS A 65 -22.36 -3.83 9.08
CA LYS A 65 -22.35 -4.03 10.53
C LYS A 65 -22.89 -2.81 11.28
N THR A 66 -22.50 -1.62 10.86
CA THR A 66 -22.91 -0.36 11.49
C THR A 66 -24.40 -0.12 11.30
N LEU A 67 -24.89 -0.23 10.06
CA LEU A 67 -26.30 0.01 9.72
C LEU A 67 -27.27 -1.03 10.27
N SER A 68 -26.76 -2.21 10.61
CA SER A 68 -27.51 -3.29 11.28
C SER A 68 -27.47 -3.19 12.80
N SER A 69 -26.70 -2.26 13.37
CA SER A 69 -26.62 -2.07 14.82
C SER A 69 -27.87 -1.35 15.37
N PRO A 70 -28.26 -1.59 16.64
CA PRO A 70 -29.39 -0.89 17.27
C PRO A 70 -29.25 0.64 17.25
N SER A 71 -28.02 1.15 17.39
CA SER A 71 -27.70 2.58 17.31
C SER A 71 -28.09 3.21 15.97
N PHE A 72 -28.22 2.43 14.89
CA PHE A 72 -28.60 2.94 13.56
C PHE A 72 -29.97 2.41 13.11
N SER A 73 -30.88 2.15 14.05
CA SER A 73 -32.20 1.60 13.73
C SER A 73 -33.18 2.63 13.14
N ASP A 74 -33.07 3.90 13.53
CA ASP A 74 -33.93 4.98 13.05
C ASP A 74 -33.48 5.55 11.69
N ALA A 75 -34.41 6.20 11.00
CA ALA A 75 -34.18 6.73 9.66
C ALA A 75 -33.26 7.97 9.65
N GLU A 76 -33.22 8.74 10.74
CA GLU A 76 -32.42 9.96 10.84
C GLU A 76 -30.93 9.62 10.89
N ARG A 77 -30.53 8.69 11.77
CA ARG A 77 -29.14 8.23 11.88
C ARG A 77 -28.64 7.54 10.62
N LYS A 78 -29.49 6.76 9.93
CA LYS A 78 -29.14 6.20 8.61
C LYS A 78 -28.91 7.29 7.57
N SER A 79 -29.73 8.34 7.58
CA SER A 79 -29.54 9.49 6.67
C SER A 79 -28.21 10.20 6.94
N LEU A 80 -27.87 10.45 8.21
CA LEU A 80 -26.58 11.02 8.60
C LEU A 80 -25.39 10.14 8.17
N PHE A 81 -25.51 8.81 8.32
CA PHE A 81 -24.51 7.86 7.83
C PHE A 81 -24.23 8.00 6.34
N TYR A 82 -25.28 8.00 5.51
CA TYR A 82 -25.11 8.14 4.07
C TYR A 82 -24.62 9.54 3.68
N GLY A 83 -25.13 10.59 4.35
CA GLY A 83 -24.73 11.97 4.13
C GLY A 83 -23.26 12.24 4.48
N ALA A 84 -22.70 11.52 5.46
CA ALA A 84 -21.29 11.61 5.81
C ALA A 84 -20.36 11.15 4.68
N ASN A 85 -20.83 10.32 3.72
CA ASN A 85 -20.04 9.85 2.58
C ASN A 85 -18.65 9.31 2.98
N ILE A 86 -18.60 8.50 4.05
CA ILE A 86 -17.34 8.01 4.64
C ILE A 86 -16.50 7.24 3.60
N ARG A 87 -17.15 6.46 2.72
CA ARG A 87 -16.48 5.79 1.58
C ARG A 87 -15.74 6.79 0.70
N GLY A 88 -16.41 7.87 0.32
CA GLY A 88 -15.83 8.91 -0.52
C GLY A 88 -14.64 9.58 0.16
N GLN A 89 -14.72 9.83 1.46
CA GLN A 89 -13.60 10.40 2.24
C GLN A 89 -12.40 9.46 2.33
N ILE A 90 -12.62 8.16 2.56
CA ILE A 90 -11.53 7.17 2.60
C ILE A 90 -10.90 7.05 1.22
N LEU A 91 -11.69 6.90 0.16
CA LEU A 91 -11.18 6.72 -1.20
C LEU A 91 -10.52 7.98 -1.76
N SER A 92 -11.01 9.18 -1.44
CA SER A 92 -10.39 10.43 -1.91
C SER A 92 -9.03 10.68 -1.25
N LYS A 93 -8.82 10.15 -0.04
CA LYS A 93 -7.52 10.21 0.65
C LYS A 93 -6.44 9.43 -0.10
N TYR A 94 -6.81 8.37 -0.81
CA TYR A 94 -5.87 7.46 -1.48
C TYR A 94 -6.16 7.41 -2.98
N GLN A 95 -5.33 8.08 -3.78
CA GLN A 95 -5.50 8.08 -5.24
C GLN A 95 -5.04 6.72 -5.82
N PHE A 96 -5.99 5.82 -6.12
CA PHE A 96 -5.74 4.46 -6.66
C PHE A 96 -5.62 4.40 -8.19
N ASP A 97 -5.26 5.49 -8.84
CA ASP A 97 -5.09 5.51 -10.30
C ASP A 97 -3.72 4.92 -10.68
N ILE A 98 -3.71 3.82 -11.43
CA ILE A 98 -2.49 3.14 -11.88
C ILE A 98 -1.86 3.82 -13.11
N THR A 99 -2.59 4.68 -13.83
CA THR A 99 -2.07 5.33 -15.05
C THR A 99 -0.89 6.26 -14.76
N THR A 100 -0.72 6.69 -13.51
CA THR A 100 0.36 7.55 -13.06
C THR A 100 1.70 6.84 -12.93
N ILE A 101 1.76 5.50 -13.01
CA ILE A 101 3.02 4.74 -12.93
C ILE A 101 3.95 5.05 -14.10
N ASN A 102 3.41 5.17 -15.32
CA ASN A 102 4.19 5.53 -16.50
C ASN A 102 4.76 6.95 -16.37
N ALA A 103 3.99 7.85 -15.76
CA ALA A 103 4.42 9.22 -15.53
C ALA A 103 5.50 9.29 -14.43
N PHE A 104 5.44 8.43 -13.40
CA PHE A 104 6.51 8.26 -12.41
C PHE A 104 7.80 7.74 -13.04
N GLN A 105 7.72 6.67 -13.83
CA GLN A 105 8.88 6.11 -14.54
C GLN A 105 9.52 7.08 -15.53
N ASN A 106 8.72 7.97 -16.12
CA ASN A 106 9.18 9.01 -17.05
C ASN A 106 9.58 10.34 -16.36
N GLY A 107 9.76 10.33 -15.04
CA GLY A 107 10.38 11.43 -14.32
C GLY A 107 9.45 12.57 -13.90
N LEU A 108 8.20 12.25 -13.53
CA LEU A 108 7.29 13.23 -12.91
C LEU A 108 7.99 14.03 -11.80
N LYS A 109 8.06 15.35 -11.98
CA LYS A 109 8.56 16.30 -10.98
C LYS A 109 7.40 16.84 -10.17
N TYR A 110 7.06 16.20 -9.07
CA TYR A 110 6.13 16.73 -8.06
C TYR A 110 6.94 17.21 -6.85
N LYS A 111 6.66 18.41 -6.33
CA LYS A 111 7.40 18.98 -5.19
C LYS A 111 7.22 18.17 -3.89
N GLU A 112 6.11 17.45 -3.77
CA GLU A 112 5.79 16.56 -2.63
C GLU A 112 6.65 15.27 -2.64
N PHE A 113 7.29 14.95 -3.77
CA PHE A 113 8.25 13.84 -3.83
C PHE A 113 9.50 14.12 -3.03
N ASP A 114 9.96 15.35 -2.85
CA ASP A 114 11.20 15.59 -2.11
C ASP A 114 11.09 15.15 -0.65
N GLN A 115 9.90 15.28 -0.04
CA GLN A 115 9.63 14.75 1.31
C GLN A 115 9.47 13.23 1.32
N LEU A 116 8.81 12.65 0.31
CA LEU A 116 8.73 11.20 0.13
C LEU A 116 10.11 10.58 -0.07
N TYR A 117 10.92 11.13 -0.97
CA TYR A 117 12.29 10.70 -1.23
C TYR A 117 13.21 10.99 -0.05
N SER A 118 13.05 12.11 0.67
CA SER A 118 13.84 12.36 1.89
C SER A 118 13.51 11.34 2.98
N SER A 119 12.23 11.03 3.20
CA SER A 119 11.83 10.01 4.19
C SER A 119 12.27 8.61 3.76
N LEU A 120 12.09 8.25 2.49
CA LEU A 120 12.59 6.99 1.92
C LEU A 120 14.12 6.89 1.90
N ALA A 121 14.83 8.01 1.69
CA ALA A 121 16.30 8.06 1.70
C ALA A 121 16.87 7.89 3.12
N VAL A 122 16.20 8.43 4.14
CA VAL A 122 16.54 8.17 5.54
C VAL A 122 16.34 6.69 5.88
N ALA A 123 15.26 6.05 5.39
CA ALA A 123 15.03 4.61 5.53
C ALA A 123 16.06 3.74 4.80
N ALA A 124 16.47 4.16 3.60
CA ALA A 124 17.48 3.47 2.80
C ALA A 124 18.84 3.36 3.51
N GLY A 125 19.14 4.30 4.42
CA GLY A 125 20.34 4.26 5.27
C GLY A 125 20.28 3.26 6.44
N THR A 126 19.09 2.77 6.83
CA THR A 126 18.89 1.94 8.02
C THR A 126 18.38 0.52 7.74
N ALA A 127 18.30 0.11 6.47
CA ALA A 127 17.78 -1.20 6.02
C ALA A 127 16.30 -1.49 6.38
N ALA A 128 15.59 -0.56 7.03
CA ALA A 128 14.20 -0.71 7.47
C ALA A 128 13.24 0.05 6.54
N ILE A 129 13.30 -0.20 5.23
CA ILE A 129 12.43 0.49 4.25
C ILE A 129 10.95 0.17 4.51
N GLY A 130 10.63 -0.99 5.07
CA GLY A 130 9.28 -1.35 5.48
C GLY A 130 8.85 -0.80 6.85
N GLY A 131 9.42 0.31 7.33
CA GLY A 131 8.91 1.02 8.53
C GLY A 131 8.32 2.41 8.24
N ILE A 132 8.46 2.90 7.01
CA ILE A 132 8.08 4.27 6.61
C ILE A 132 6.86 4.27 5.68
N LEU A 133 6.50 3.15 5.05
CA LEU A 133 5.38 3.12 4.10
C LEU A 133 4.07 3.41 4.79
N LYS A 134 3.82 2.88 6.00
CA LYS A 134 2.61 3.22 6.76
C LYS A 134 2.53 4.72 7.00
N TYR A 135 3.63 5.32 7.48
CA TYR A 135 3.68 6.75 7.78
C TYR A 135 3.41 7.59 6.54
N VAL A 136 4.00 7.22 5.40
CA VAL A 136 3.77 7.88 4.13
C VAL A 136 2.32 7.70 3.70
N LEU A 137 1.79 6.47 3.69
CA LEU A 137 0.39 6.22 3.31
C LEU A 137 -0.58 7.05 4.13
N VAL A 138 -0.36 7.17 5.45
CA VAL A 138 -1.25 7.95 6.33
C VAL A 138 -1.20 9.46 6.08
N ASN A 139 -0.03 9.99 5.71
CA ASN A 139 0.25 11.43 5.65
C ASN A 139 0.38 12.01 4.22
N ALA A 140 0.59 11.19 3.20
CA ALA A 140 0.78 11.60 1.81
C ALA A 140 -0.56 11.92 1.15
N ILE A 141 -1.17 13.01 1.60
CA ILE A 141 -2.39 13.55 1.01
C ILE A 141 -2.06 13.93 -0.46
N ASN A 142 -2.90 13.48 -1.40
CA ASN A 142 -2.82 13.73 -2.85
C ASN A 142 -1.72 13.03 -3.65
N ILE A 143 -0.93 12.13 -3.05
CA ILE A 143 0.01 11.31 -3.82
C ILE A 143 -0.67 9.98 -4.20
N PRO A 144 -0.66 9.58 -5.49
CA PRO A 144 -1.12 8.26 -5.90
C PRO A 144 -0.43 7.13 -5.14
N ILE A 145 -1.21 6.16 -4.67
CA ILE A 145 -0.66 5.05 -3.89
C ILE A 145 0.34 4.21 -4.71
N VAL A 146 0.09 4.06 -6.01
CA VAL A 146 1.00 3.38 -6.94
C VAL A 146 2.37 4.04 -6.97
N VAL A 147 2.40 5.37 -6.86
CA VAL A 147 3.62 6.18 -6.86
C VAL A 147 4.40 5.99 -5.57
N ILE A 148 3.69 5.98 -4.42
CA ILE A 148 4.29 5.73 -3.11
C ILE A 148 4.98 4.36 -3.09
N ILE A 149 4.29 3.33 -3.57
CA ILE A 149 4.81 1.96 -3.59
C ILE A 149 5.97 1.83 -4.60
N ALA A 150 5.82 2.38 -5.81
CA ALA A 150 6.87 2.36 -6.83
C ALA A 150 8.14 3.06 -6.34
N GLY A 151 8.01 4.19 -5.63
CA GLY A 151 9.11 4.90 -4.99
C GLY A 151 9.82 4.06 -3.93
N ALA A 152 9.06 3.40 -3.05
CA ALA A 152 9.62 2.53 -2.01
C ALA A 152 10.42 1.35 -2.59
N VAL A 153 9.85 0.64 -3.57
CA VAL A 153 10.52 -0.50 -4.23
C VAL A 153 11.75 -0.03 -5.00
N THR A 154 11.66 1.11 -5.70
CA THR A 154 12.80 1.69 -6.44
C THR A 154 13.94 2.07 -5.50
N ALA A 155 13.63 2.75 -4.40
CA ALA A 155 14.61 3.14 -3.38
C ALA A 155 15.31 1.92 -2.77
N PHE A 156 14.54 0.85 -2.50
CA PHE A 156 15.08 -0.43 -2.06
C PHE A 156 16.08 -1.01 -3.08
N CYS A 157 15.68 -1.15 -4.35
CA CYS A 157 16.53 -1.71 -5.40
C CYS A 157 17.83 -0.91 -5.57
N ILE A 158 17.75 0.42 -5.63
CA ILE A 158 18.93 1.29 -5.73
C ILE A 158 19.88 1.08 -4.55
N SER A 159 19.33 0.99 -3.32
CA SER A 159 20.14 0.84 -2.11
C SER A 159 20.84 -0.52 -2.06
N PHE A 160 20.15 -1.58 -2.46
CA PHE A 160 20.72 -2.93 -2.56
C PHE A 160 21.89 -2.96 -3.55
N PHE A 161 21.70 -2.45 -4.77
CA PHE A 161 22.73 -2.50 -5.81
C PHE A 161 23.87 -1.48 -5.63
N LYS A 162 23.71 -0.45 -4.78
CA LYS A 162 24.85 0.38 -4.31
C LYS A 162 25.85 -0.44 -3.50
N GLY A 163 25.37 -1.36 -2.66
CA GLY A 163 26.21 -2.24 -1.85
C GLY A 163 26.73 -3.47 -2.61
N ILE A 164 26.00 -3.93 -3.62
CA ILE A 164 26.32 -5.12 -4.42
C ILE A 164 26.14 -4.78 -5.91
N PRO A 165 27.17 -4.30 -6.62
CA PRO A 165 27.02 -3.75 -7.97
C PRO A 165 26.71 -4.80 -9.06
N LEU A 166 26.89 -6.10 -8.78
CA LEU A 166 26.61 -7.19 -9.69
C LEU A 166 25.42 -8.02 -9.18
N LEU A 167 24.57 -8.49 -10.09
CA LEU A 167 23.39 -9.29 -9.72
C LEU A 167 23.80 -10.61 -9.06
N ASN A 168 23.68 -10.66 -7.73
CA ASN A 168 23.65 -11.90 -6.97
C ASN A 168 22.19 -12.30 -6.75
N LYS A 169 21.68 -13.23 -7.57
CA LYS A 169 20.26 -13.65 -7.56
C LYS A 169 19.79 -14.15 -6.20
N THR A 170 20.63 -14.92 -5.49
CA THR A 170 20.29 -15.44 -4.16
C THR A 170 20.16 -14.32 -3.14
N ALA A 171 21.14 -13.41 -3.11
CA ALA A 171 21.11 -12.27 -2.19
C ALA A 171 19.93 -11.32 -2.51
N PHE A 172 19.69 -11.05 -3.79
CA PHE A 172 18.61 -10.16 -4.21
C PHE A 172 17.23 -10.74 -3.92
N ARG A 173 17.04 -12.05 -4.16
CA ARG A 173 15.80 -12.75 -3.81
C ARG A 173 15.52 -12.69 -2.31
N LYS A 174 16.54 -12.93 -1.48
CA LYS A 174 16.41 -12.83 -0.02
C LYS A 174 16.03 -11.41 0.41
N ALA A 175 16.71 -10.40 -0.13
CA ALA A 175 16.45 -9.02 0.24
C ALA A 175 15.05 -8.54 -0.19
N ILE A 176 14.57 -8.97 -1.36
CA ILE A 176 13.19 -8.70 -1.82
C ILE A 176 12.16 -9.39 -0.93
N ASP A 177 12.41 -10.63 -0.51
CA ASP A 177 11.53 -11.35 0.40
C ASP A 177 11.40 -10.65 1.77
N GLU A 178 12.52 -10.19 2.32
CA GLU A 178 12.56 -9.38 3.55
C GLU A 178 11.78 -8.06 3.36
N PHE A 179 12.03 -7.34 2.27
CA PHE A 179 11.32 -6.10 1.95
C PHE A 179 9.80 -6.32 1.84
N LEU A 180 9.36 -7.34 1.10
CA LEU A 180 7.93 -7.66 0.94
C LEU A 180 7.30 -8.13 2.25
N THR A 181 8.07 -8.75 3.15
CA THR A 181 7.60 -9.14 4.49
C THR A 181 7.31 -7.94 5.36
N GLU A 182 8.22 -6.97 5.43
CA GLU A 182 7.98 -5.75 6.20
C GLU A 182 6.85 -4.91 5.59
N THR A 183 6.84 -4.78 4.26
CA THR A 183 5.78 -4.08 3.53
C THR A 183 4.40 -4.70 3.84
N LYS A 184 4.28 -6.04 3.86
CA LYS A 184 3.04 -6.72 4.26
C LYS A 184 2.54 -6.26 5.63
N ASN A 185 3.43 -6.20 6.61
CA ASN A 185 3.08 -5.79 7.98
C ASN A 185 2.60 -4.33 8.02
N GLU A 186 3.23 -3.44 7.25
CA GLU A 186 2.79 -2.05 7.14
C GLU A 186 1.42 -1.92 6.47
N PHE A 187 1.11 -2.74 5.48
CA PHE A 187 -0.22 -2.76 4.87
C PHE A 187 -1.28 -3.14 5.89
N ILE A 188 -1.04 -4.17 6.70
CA ILE A 188 -1.97 -4.57 7.78
C ILE A 188 -2.21 -3.38 8.73
N LEU A 189 -1.14 -2.72 9.17
CA LEU A 189 -1.25 -1.55 10.06
C LEU A 189 -1.95 -0.35 9.38
N TRP A 190 -1.76 -0.16 8.08
CA TRP A 190 -2.46 0.88 7.33
C TRP A 190 -3.97 0.62 7.24
N PHE A 191 -4.38 -0.63 7.02
CA PHE A 191 -5.79 -1.01 7.08
C PHE A 191 -6.39 -0.81 8.49
N ASP A 192 -5.64 -1.08 9.55
CA ASP A 192 -6.08 -0.79 10.93
C ASP A 192 -6.34 0.71 11.16
N GLU A 193 -5.50 1.59 10.61
CA GLU A 193 -5.73 3.05 10.68
C GLU A 193 -6.98 3.48 9.90
N ILE A 194 -7.27 2.82 8.77
CA ILE A 194 -8.50 3.07 8.00
C ILE A 194 -9.73 2.65 8.83
N GLU A 195 -9.66 1.52 9.54
CA GLU A 195 -10.72 1.08 10.46
C GLU A 195 -10.92 2.11 11.58
N GLY A 196 -9.82 2.55 12.19
CA GLY A 196 -9.85 3.57 13.24
C GLY A 196 -10.44 4.90 12.76
N TYR A 197 -10.13 5.32 11.52
CA TYR A 197 -10.74 6.49 10.90
C TYR A 197 -12.25 6.29 10.69
N TYR A 198 -12.65 5.15 10.15
CA TYR A 198 -14.06 4.81 9.97
C TYR A 198 -14.82 4.90 11.29
N ASN A 199 -14.33 4.26 12.36
CA ASN A 199 -14.97 4.28 13.67
C ASN A 199 -15.11 5.71 14.23
N LYS A 200 -14.05 6.54 14.11
CA LYS A 200 -14.11 7.96 14.49
C LYS A 200 -15.16 8.77 13.70
N CYS A 201 -15.46 8.38 12.47
CA CYS A 201 -16.55 9.00 11.71
C CYS A 201 -17.92 8.55 12.23
N ILE A 202 -18.07 7.28 12.62
CA ILE A 202 -19.31 6.76 13.21
C ILE A 202 -19.58 7.41 14.57
N ASP A 203 -18.58 7.58 15.42
CA ASP A 203 -18.70 8.23 16.74
C ASP A 203 -19.18 9.69 16.66
N LYS A 204 -19.07 10.33 15.49
CA LYS A 204 -19.58 11.70 15.25
C LYS A 204 -21.04 11.73 14.79
N ILE A 205 -21.57 10.57 14.44
CA ILE A 205 -22.92 10.39 13.89
C ILE A 205 -23.87 9.83 14.96
N ASP A 206 -23.34 9.01 15.89
CA ASP A 206 -24.10 8.42 17.01
C ASP A 206 -24.43 9.44 18.11
#